data_AF-A0A0M9YFJ0-F1
#
_entry.id   AF-A0A0M9YFJ0-F1
#
_cell.length_a   1.000
_cell.length_b   1.000
_cell.length_c   1.000
_cell.angle_alpha   90.00
_cell.angle_beta   90.00
_cell.angle_gamma   90.00
#
_symmetry.space_group_name_H-M   'P 1'
#
loop_
_entity.id
_entity.type
_entity.pdbx_description
1 polymer ?
#
loop_
_entity_poly.entity_id
_entity_poly.type
_entity_poly.pdbx_seq_one_letter_code
_entity_poly.pdbx_strand_id
1 'polypeptide(L)'
;ELLAESREWPRADRPWRAGVSSFGISGTNAHVIIEQAEQAKEPATEPQWAPTVVPWLLSAKSEQALAAQIERISAHGGALSPVDVGRSLAAGRSLFEHRAVLLAQGPDSELSEAARGRAEADRSLAVLFSGQGAQRVGMGRELYGRFPVFAGALDAV
;
A
#
# COMPACT_ATOMS: atom_id res chain seq x y z
N GLU A 1 -20.33 -21.42 -30.90
CA GLU A 1 -20.34 -22.56 -29.96
C GLU A 1 -20.50 -22.01 -28.55
N LEU A 2 -21.35 -22.60 -27.71
CA LEU A 2 -21.50 -22.19 -26.32
C LEU A 2 -20.34 -22.75 -25.50
N LEU A 3 -19.70 -21.93 -24.66
CA LEU A 3 -18.69 -22.42 -23.73
C LEU A 3 -19.37 -23.21 -22.61
N ALA A 4 -19.14 -24.53 -22.57
CA ALA A 4 -19.65 -25.42 -21.52
C ALA A 4 -18.64 -25.65 -20.38
N GLU A 5 -17.39 -25.24 -20.58
CA GLU A 5 -16.28 -25.37 -19.63
C GLU A 5 -15.31 -24.18 -19.79
N SER A 6 -14.44 -23.97 -18.79
CA SER A 6 -13.41 -22.93 -18.86
C SER A 6 -12.42 -23.27 -19.99
N ARG A 7 -12.15 -22.29 -20.85
CA ARG A 7 -11.15 -22.40 -21.92
C ARG A 7 -10.20 -21.22 -21.83
N GLU A 8 -8.93 -21.45 -22.17
CA GLU A 8 -7.96 -20.38 -22.27
C GLU A 8 -8.36 -19.39 -23.37
N TRP A 9 -8.19 -18.09 -23.09
CA TRP A 9 -8.36 -17.07 -24.11
C TRP A 9 -7.20 -17.16 -25.10
N PRO A 10 -7.45 -17.33 -26.43
CA PRO A 10 -6.38 -17.46 -27.41
C PRO A 10 -5.41 -16.28 -27.36
N ARG A 11 -4.11 -16.58 -27.32
CA ARG A 11 -3.06 -15.56 -27.51
C ARG A 11 -3.24 -14.91 -28.89
N ALA A 12 -3.20 -13.59 -28.93
CA ALA A 12 -3.35 -12.82 -30.16
C ALA A 12 -2.46 -11.57 -30.11
N ASP A 13 -1.97 -11.13 -31.26
CA ASP A 13 -1.18 -9.90 -31.41
C ASP A 13 -2.05 -8.62 -31.37
N ARG A 14 -3.25 -8.72 -30.78
CA ARG A 14 -4.22 -7.64 -30.64
C ARG A 14 -4.93 -7.73 -29.29
N PRO A 15 -5.41 -6.61 -28.74
CA PRO A 15 -6.18 -6.63 -27.51
C PRO A 15 -7.36 -7.58 -27.58
N TRP A 16 -7.59 -8.33 -26.51
CA TRP A 16 -8.79 -9.13 -26.38
C TRP A 16 -10.03 -8.25 -26.33
N ARG A 17 -11.11 -8.68 -27.01
CA ARG A 17 -12.41 -8.00 -27.02
C ARG A 17 -13.53 -8.96 -26.72
N ALA A 18 -14.48 -8.52 -25.90
CA ALA A 18 -15.71 -9.25 -25.61
C ALA A 18 -16.93 -8.33 -25.73
N GLY A 19 -18.05 -8.87 -26.21
CA GLY A 19 -19.33 -8.19 -26.23
C GLY A 19 -20.20 -8.61 -25.05
N VAL A 20 -20.83 -7.66 -24.39
CA VAL A 20 -21.88 -7.87 -23.38
C VAL A 20 -23.19 -7.35 -23.95
N SER A 21 -24.16 -8.24 -24.18
CA SER A 21 -25.50 -7.89 -24.64
C SER A 21 -26.52 -8.09 -23.53
N SER A 22 -27.47 -7.16 -23.41
CA SER A 22 -28.63 -7.28 -22.52
C SER A 22 -29.90 -6.93 -23.29
N PHE A 23 -30.90 -7.82 -23.21
CA PHE A 23 -32.18 -7.69 -23.92
C PHE A 23 -33.32 -7.70 -22.89
N GLY A 24 -33.88 -6.53 -22.60
CA GLY A 24 -34.92 -6.37 -21.60
C GLY A 24 -36.30 -6.80 -22.10
N ILE A 25 -37.13 -7.36 -21.21
CA ILE A 25 -38.51 -7.77 -21.53
C ILE A 25 -39.39 -6.59 -21.99
N SER A 26 -39.05 -5.37 -21.60
CA SER A 26 -39.70 -4.13 -22.07
C SER A 26 -39.35 -3.74 -23.51
N GLY A 27 -38.39 -4.44 -24.14
CA GLY A 27 -37.90 -4.14 -25.49
C GLY A 27 -36.69 -3.20 -25.53
N THR A 28 -36.18 -2.72 -24.39
CA THR A 28 -34.93 -1.94 -24.35
C THR A 28 -33.72 -2.87 -24.38
N ASN A 29 -32.83 -2.63 -25.34
CA ASN A 29 -31.63 -3.42 -25.56
C ASN A 29 -30.38 -2.58 -25.35
N ALA A 30 -29.33 -3.19 -24.79
CA ALA A 30 -28.03 -2.57 -24.63
C ALA A 30 -26.93 -3.53 -25.10
N HIS A 31 -25.90 -3.00 -25.74
CA HIS A 31 -24.71 -3.74 -26.16
C HIS A 31 -23.45 -2.94 -25.86
N VAL A 32 -22.48 -3.57 -25.19
CA VAL A 32 -21.20 -2.96 -24.83
C VAL A 32 -20.08 -3.85 -25.31
N ILE A 33 -19.04 -3.24 -25.88
CA ILE A 33 -17.79 -3.91 -26.23
C ILE A 33 -16.76 -3.55 -25.17
N ILE A 34 -16.15 -4.57 -24.56
CA ILE A 34 -15.07 -4.44 -23.59
C ILE A 34 -13.77 -4.84 -24.29
N GLU A 35 -12.75 -4.01 -24.18
CA GLU A 35 -11.41 -4.27 -24.70
C GLU A 35 -10.43 -4.42 -23.53
N GLN A 36 -9.46 -5.34 -23.67
CA GLN A 36 -8.34 -5.49 -22.77
C GLN A 36 -7.57 -4.18 -22.66
N ALA A 37 -7.34 -3.71 -21.43
CA ALA A 37 -6.51 -2.53 -21.20
C ALA A 37 -5.08 -2.76 -21.71
N GLU A 38 -4.46 -1.69 -22.22
CA GLU A 38 -3.03 -1.72 -22.53
C GLU A 38 -2.25 -2.17 -21.29
N GLN A 39 -1.29 -3.09 -21.48
CA GLN A 39 -0.39 -3.47 -20.40
C GLN A 39 0.35 -2.22 -19.93
N ALA A 40 0.18 -1.88 -18.65
CA ALA A 40 1.00 -0.86 -18.03
C ALA A 40 2.46 -1.29 -18.16
N LYS A 41 3.29 -0.40 -18.72
CA LYS A 41 4.74 -0.63 -18.76
C LYS A 41 5.21 -0.80 -17.32
N GLU A 42 5.89 -1.91 -17.04
CA GLU A 42 6.57 -2.06 -15.75
C GLU A 42 7.53 -0.87 -15.57
N PRO A 43 7.52 -0.22 -14.40
CA PRO A 43 8.44 0.87 -14.14
C PRO A 43 9.87 0.34 -14.27
N ALA A 44 10.60 0.87 -15.25
CA ALA A 44 11.92 0.38 -15.68
C ALA A 44 13.07 0.68 -14.69
N THR A 45 12.77 1.09 -13.46
CA THR A 45 13.80 1.51 -12.49
C THR A 45 13.49 0.90 -11.15
N GLU A 46 14.33 -0.05 -10.75
CA GLU A 46 14.39 -0.50 -9.37
C GLU A 46 14.67 0.71 -8.47
N PRO A 47 13.98 0.82 -7.33
CA PRO A 47 14.22 1.91 -6.41
C PRO A 47 15.70 1.88 -5.98
N GLN A 48 16.40 3.01 -6.15
CA GLN A 48 17.80 3.17 -5.72
C GLN A 48 18.00 2.89 -4.23
N TRP A 49 16.92 2.86 -3.46
CA TRP A 49 16.92 2.55 -2.05
C TRP A 49 15.60 1.89 -1.62
N ALA A 50 15.71 0.75 -0.92
CA ALA A 50 14.59 0.10 -0.27
C ALA A 50 14.56 0.40 1.25
N PRO A 51 13.41 0.80 1.81
CA PRO A 51 13.22 0.85 3.26
C PRO A 51 13.38 -0.55 3.88
N THR A 52 14.08 -0.64 5.02
CA THR A 52 14.28 -1.90 5.77
C THR A 52 13.05 -2.23 6.60
N VAL A 53 12.27 -1.19 6.93
CA VAL A 53 11.03 -1.26 7.67
C VAL A 53 9.99 -0.44 6.92
N VAL A 54 8.86 -1.05 6.59
CA VAL A 54 7.75 -0.38 5.92
C VAL A 54 6.53 -0.35 6.84
N PRO A 55 6.02 0.84 7.21
CA PRO A 55 4.80 0.93 8.00
C PRO A 55 3.58 0.63 7.12
N TRP A 56 2.79 -0.35 7.54
CA TRP A 56 1.48 -0.66 7.01
C TRP A 56 0.43 0.02 7.90
N LEU A 57 -0.23 1.03 7.33
CA LEU A 57 -1.23 1.82 8.03
C LEU A 57 -2.61 1.19 7.84
N LEU A 58 -3.23 0.73 8.92
CA LEU A 58 -4.58 0.17 8.90
C LEU A 58 -5.55 1.09 9.61
N SER A 59 -6.78 1.16 9.10
CA SER A 59 -7.85 1.85 9.81
C SER A 59 -9.22 1.27 9.48
N ALA A 60 -10.13 1.30 10.46
CA ALA A 60 -11.50 0.84 10.30
C ALA A 60 -12.50 1.67 11.10
N LYS A 61 -13.79 1.49 10.81
CA LYS A 61 -14.91 2.16 11.51
C LYS A 61 -15.23 1.56 12.87
N SER A 62 -14.65 0.41 13.21
CA SER A 62 -14.80 -0.24 14.52
C SER A 62 -13.55 -1.05 14.86
N GLU A 63 -13.36 -1.35 16.14
CA GLU A 63 -12.25 -2.18 16.62
C GLU A 63 -12.29 -3.60 16.03
N GLN A 64 -13.49 -4.19 15.94
CA GLN A 64 -13.69 -5.52 15.35
C GLN A 64 -13.31 -5.54 13.86
N ALA A 65 -13.69 -4.50 13.11
CA ALA A 65 -13.32 -4.39 11.70
C ALA A 65 -11.81 -4.17 11.52
N LEU A 66 -11.15 -3.45 12.44
CA LEU A 66 -9.70 -3.29 12.44
C LEU A 66 -9.00 -4.63 12.69
N ALA A 67 -9.46 -5.41 13.68
CA ALA A 67 -8.92 -6.74 13.96
C ALA A 67 -9.04 -7.67 12.73
N ALA A 68 -10.21 -7.72 12.10
CA ALA A 68 -10.42 -8.50 10.88
C ALA A 68 -9.55 -8.03 9.70
N GLN A 69 -9.27 -6.73 9.61
CA GLN A 69 -8.39 -6.19 8.57
C GLN A 69 -6.92 -6.59 8.81
N ILE A 70 -6.48 -6.59 10.08
CA ILE A 70 -5.15 -7.04 10.48
C ILE A 70 -4.97 -8.52 10.15
N GLU A 71 -5.92 -9.39 10.51
CA GLU A 71 -5.85 -10.81 10.16
C GLU A 71 -5.76 -11.02 8.64
N ARG A 72 -6.60 -10.32 7.87
CA ARG A 72 -6.61 -10.43 6.42
C ARG A 72 -5.29 -9.99 5.78
N ILE A 73 -4.72 -8.86 6.22
CA ILE A 73 -3.46 -8.39 5.62
C ILE A 73 -2.29 -9.28 6.04
N SER A 74 -2.27 -9.74 7.29
CA SER A 74 -1.22 -10.61 7.80
C SER A 74 -1.20 -11.97 7.09
N ALA A 75 -2.37 -12.49 6.68
CA ALA A 75 -2.45 -13.70 5.86
C ALA A 75 -1.76 -13.59 4.48
N HIS A 76 -1.45 -12.37 4.02
CA HIS A 76 -0.75 -12.10 2.76
C HIS A 76 0.69 -11.57 2.97
N GLY A 77 1.12 -11.38 4.23
CA GLY A 77 2.45 -10.89 4.59
C GLY A 77 3.52 -11.93 4.26
N GLY A 78 4.15 -11.77 3.10
CA GLY A 78 5.17 -12.69 2.57
C GLY A 78 5.00 -12.99 1.08
N ALA A 79 3.79 -12.86 0.53
CA ALA A 79 3.53 -13.05 -0.91
C ALA A 79 3.63 -11.77 -1.74
N LEU A 80 3.64 -10.60 -1.08
CA LEU A 80 3.57 -9.29 -1.71
C LEU A 80 4.72 -8.39 -1.26
N SER A 81 5.16 -7.51 -2.14
CA SER A 81 6.13 -6.44 -1.85
C SER A 81 5.65 -5.55 -0.69
N PRO A 82 6.41 -5.44 0.42
CA PRO A 82 6.03 -4.60 1.56
C PRO A 82 5.80 -3.14 1.21
N VAL A 83 6.58 -2.62 0.26
CA VAL A 83 6.50 -1.23 -0.20
C VAL A 83 5.19 -0.99 -0.94
N ASP A 84 4.79 -1.92 -1.82
CA ASP A 84 3.56 -1.77 -2.60
C ASP A 84 2.32 -1.91 -1.72
N VAL A 85 2.35 -2.82 -0.74
CA VAL A 85 1.30 -2.94 0.27
C VAL A 85 1.22 -1.66 1.12
N GLY A 86 2.34 -1.21 1.67
CA GLY A 86 2.40 0.00 2.49
C GLY A 86 1.89 1.23 1.74
N ARG A 87 2.34 1.43 0.49
CA ARG A 87 1.87 2.51 -0.38
C ARG A 87 0.37 2.42 -0.66
N SER A 88 -0.12 1.23 -1.00
CA SER A 88 -1.54 1.02 -1.32
C SER A 88 -2.44 1.28 -0.11
N LEU A 89 -1.99 0.90 1.08
CA LEU A 89 -2.69 1.18 2.34
C LEU A 89 -2.69 2.67 2.67
N ALA A 90 -1.56 3.36 2.50
CA ALA A 90 -1.43 4.77 2.85
C ALA A 90 -2.13 5.72 1.87
N ALA A 91 -2.07 5.44 0.57
CA ALA A 91 -2.57 6.35 -0.48
C ALA A 91 -3.90 5.90 -1.11
N GLY A 92 -4.23 4.62 -1.04
CA GLY A 92 -5.36 4.03 -1.75
C GLY A 92 -6.53 3.60 -0.87
N ARG A 93 -6.53 3.93 0.43
CA ARG A 93 -7.59 3.56 1.38
C ARG A 93 -8.08 4.77 2.15
N SER A 94 -9.38 4.76 2.48
CA SER A 94 -9.95 5.72 3.42
C SER A 94 -9.31 5.59 4.80
N LEU A 95 -9.17 6.72 5.49
CA LEU A 95 -8.68 6.79 6.86
C LEU A 95 -9.85 6.91 7.85
N PHE A 96 -9.88 6.02 8.84
CA PHE A 96 -10.88 6.00 9.91
C PHE A 96 -10.24 6.15 11.29
N GLU A 97 -11.07 6.19 12.35
CA GLU A 97 -10.65 6.48 13.71
C GLU A 97 -9.94 5.30 14.40
N HIS A 98 -10.39 4.06 14.22
CA HIS A 98 -9.69 2.92 14.80
C HIS A 98 -8.50 2.58 13.91
N ARG A 99 -7.27 2.72 14.42
CA ARG A 99 -6.04 2.60 13.64
C ARG A 99 -5.07 1.61 14.26
N ALA A 100 -4.29 0.97 13.40
CA ALA A 100 -3.12 0.19 13.77
C ALA A 100 -1.97 0.45 12.79
N VAL A 101 -0.74 0.30 13.27
CA VAL A 101 0.47 0.34 12.46
C VAL A 101 1.20 -0.99 12.63
N LEU A 102 1.29 -1.74 11.54
CA LEU A 102 2.16 -2.92 11.47
C LEU A 102 3.46 -2.52 10.77
N LEU A 103 4.59 -2.99 11.28
CA LEU A 103 5.90 -2.80 10.67
C LEU A 103 6.26 -4.07 9.92
N ALA A 104 6.32 -3.99 8.59
CA ALA A 104 6.86 -5.04 7.74
C ALA A 104 8.37 -4.91 7.66
N GLN A 105 9.10 -5.94 8.09
CA GLN A 105 10.56 -5.92 8.19
C GLN A 105 11.20 -7.09 7.45
N GLY A 106 12.39 -6.85 6.89
CA GLY A 106 13.22 -7.89 6.30
C GLY A 106 12.67 -8.47 4.99
N PRO A 107 13.39 -9.44 4.40
CA PRO A 107 13.01 -10.07 3.14
C PRO A 107 11.72 -10.92 3.25
N ASP A 108 11.48 -11.50 4.42
CA ASP A 108 10.31 -12.35 4.68
C ASP A 108 9.06 -11.55 5.08
N SER A 109 9.16 -10.22 5.11
CA SER A 109 8.05 -9.31 5.44
C SER A 109 7.43 -9.61 6.81
N GLU A 110 8.26 -9.91 7.81
CA GLU A 110 7.80 -10.18 9.18
C GLU A 110 7.02 -8.97 9.69
N LEU A 111 5.83 -9.22 10.24
CA LEU A 111 4.92 -8.18 10.71
C LEU A 111 4.96 -8.08 12.23
N SER A 112 5.24 -6.89 12.73
CA SER A 112 5.14 -6.55 14.16
C SER A 112 4.20 -5.36 14.37
N GLU A 113 3.31 -5.42 15.36
CA GLU A 113 2.44 -4.30 15.69
C GLU A 113 3.21 -3.25 16.50
N ALA A 114 3.34 -2.04 15.95
CA ALA A 114 4.00 -0.93 16.62
C ALA A 114 3.05 -0.06 17.45
N ALA A 115 1.80 0.06 16.98
CA ALA A 115 0.79 0.86 17.67
C ALA A 115 -0.62 0.44 17.26
N ARG A 116 -1.56 0.59 18.19
CA ARG A 116 -3.00 0.47 17.97
C ARG A 116 -3.74 1.45 18.86
N GLY A 117 -4.80 2.05 18.34
CA GLY A 117 -5.64 2.95 19.13
C GLY A 117 -6.75 3.61 18.33
N ARG A 118 -7.47 4.52 18.97
CA ARG A 118 -8.46 5.38 18.33
C ARG A 118 -7.85 6.78 18.13
N ALA A 119 -7.82 7.25 16.90
CA ALA A 119 -7.39 8.60 16.57
C ALA A 119 -8.51 9.60 16.90
N GLU A 120 -8.13 10.67 17.58
CA GLU A 120 -8.98 11.83 17.85
C GLU A 120 -8.61 12.96 16.87
N ALA A 121 -9.60 13.72 16.41
CA ALA A 121 -9.40 14.72 15.34
C ALA A 121 -8.59 15.96 15.77
N ASP A 122 -8.50 16.25 17.08
CA ASP A 122 -8.03 17.56 17.57
C ASP A 122 -6.88 17.44 18.57
N ARG A 123 -5.72 16.96 18.13
CA ARG A 123 -4.49 16.97 18.95
C ARG A 123 -3.49 18.00 18.43
N SER A 124 -3.07 18.90 19.32
CA SER A 124 -1.96 19.83 19.03
C SER A 124 -0.63 19.11 19.10
N LEU A 125 0.23 19.31 18.09
CA LEU A 125 1.60 18.78 18.07
C LEU A 125 2.54 19.77 18.76
N ALA A 126 3.25 19.30 19.79
CA ALA A 126 4.39 20.00 20.38
C ALA A 126 5.68 19.26 20.02
N VAL A 127 6.69 19.99 19.55
CA VAL A 127 8.02 19.45 19.26
C VAL A 127 8.98 19.94 20.35
N LEU A 128 9.55 19.02 21.12
CA LEU A 128 10.49 19.32 22.19
C LEU A 128 11.91 19.00 21.71
N PHE A 129 12.78 20.00 21.75
CA PHE A 129 14.18 19.88 21.35
C PHE A 129 15.04 19.57 22.58
N SER A 130 15.86 18.53 22.54
CA SER A 130 16.76 18.21 23.64
C SER A 130 17.82 19.29 23.81
N GLY A 131 18.15 19.61 25.06
CA GLY A 131 19.30 20.47 25.38
C GLY A 131 20.63 19.74 25.24
N GLN A 132 21.69 20.36 25.75
CA GLN A 132 23.00 19.74 25.86
C GLN A 132 22.96 18.50 26.79
N GLY A 133 23.65 17.43 26.42
CA GLY A 133 23.79 16.20 27.22
C GLY A 133 23.24 14.94 26.54
N ALA A 134 22.40 15.08 25.51
CA ALA A 134 21.85 13.95 24.76
C ALA A 134 22.77 13.44 23.64
N GLN A 135 23.88 14.13 23.37
CA GLN A 135 24.80 13.76 22.29
C GLN A 135 25.49 12.42 22.55
N ARG A 136 25.66 11.62 21.49
CA ARG A 136 26.44 10.39 21.48
C ARG A 136 27.28 10.30 20.20
N VAL A 137 28.40 9.60 20.27
CA VAL A 137 29.23 9.34 19.08
C VAL A 137 28.39 8.66 18.01
N GLY A 138 28.44 9.19 16.78
CA GLY A 138 27.70 8.65 15.64
C GLY A 138 26.20 8.98 15.62
N MET A 139 25.70 9.87 16.49
CA MET A 139 24.32 10.37 16.40
C MET A 139 24.04 10.90 14.99
N GLY A 140 22.91 10.50 14.40
CA GLY A 140 22.49 10.96 13.07
C GLY A 140 23.27 10.35 11.89
N ARG A 141 24.35 9.59 12.10
CA ARG A 141 25.18 9.06 11.00
C ARG A 141 24.39 8.19 10.01
N GLU A 142 23.57 7.28 10.52
CA GLU A 142 22.73 6.42 9.66
C GLU A 142 21.63 7.22 8.99
N LEU A 143 21.06 8.22 9.66
CA LEU A 143 20.05 9.10 9.07
C LEU A 143 20.64 9.92 7.92
N TYR A 144 21.87 10.44 8.11
CA TYR A 144 22.62 11.17 7.10
C TYR A 144 22.94 10.30 5.88
N GLY A 145 23.47 9.09 6.10
CA GLY A 145 23.82 8.19 4.99
C GLY A 145 22.61 7.64 4.23
N ARG A 146 21.41 7.72 4.81
CA ARG A 146 20.21 7.06 4.28
C ARG A 146 19.15 8.03 3.76
N PHE A 147 18.88 9.14 4.44
CA PHE A 147 17.76 10.04 4.14
C PHE A 147 18.27 11.38 3.58
N PRO A 148 18.12 11.67 2.27
CA PRO A 148 18.63 12.90 1.66
C PRO A 148 18.12 14.19 2.30
N VAL A 149 16.87 14.20 2.79
CA VAL A 149 16.28 15.35 3.49
C VAL A 149 17.01 15.62 4.81
N PHE A 150 17.40 14.58 5.54
CA PHE A 150 18.17 14.74 6.79
C PHE A 150 19.59 15.23 6.49
N ALA A 151 20.26 14.63 5.48
CA ALA A 151 21.60 15.05 5.08
C ALA A 151 21.64 16.51 4.64
N GLY A 152 20.75 16.91 3.72
CA GLY A 152 20.69 18.29 3.24
C GLY A 152 20.36 19.31 4.33
N ALA A 153 19.53 18.95 5.31
CA ALA A 153 19.25 19.83 6.44
C ALA A 153 20.46 19.98 7.39
N LEU A 154 21.26 18.92 7.56
CA LEU A 154 22.46 18.95 8.41
C LEU A 154 23.62 19.69 7.73
N ASP A 155 23.77 19.56 6.40
CA ASP A 155 24.83 20.22 5.62
C ASP A 155 24.61 21.74 5.47
N ALA A 156 23.38 22.21 5.70
CA ALA A 156 23.02 23.61 5.57
C ALA A 156 23.32 24.45 6.83
N VAL A 157 23.80 23.84 7.91
CA VAL A 157 24.04 24.49 9.22
C VAL A 157 25.53 24.73 9.47
#